data_AF-A0A962H3Y3-F1
#
_entry.id   AF-A0A962H3Y3-F1
#
_cell.length_a   1.000
_cell.length_b   1.000
_cell.length_c   1.000
_cell.angle_alpha   90.00
_cell.angle_beta   90.00
_cell.angle_gamma   90.00
#
_symmetry.space_group_name_H-M   'P 1'
#
loop_
_entity.id
_entity.type
_entity.pdbx_description
1 polymer ?
#
loop_
_entity_poly.entity_id
_entity_poly.type
_entity_poly.pdbx_seq_one_letter_code
_entity_poly.pdbx_strand_id
1 'polypeptide(L)'
;MPTSIVVVDDFLDDPYTFRKAALGLTYPNAEGPYPGRNSVERINLEGLDNEVSRLVGEPLVSMEHNQAHGKCRIALESDIGAA
;
A
#
# COMPACT_ATOMS: atom_id res chain seq x y z
N MET A 1 -7.83 -21.33 19.17
CA MET A 1 -8.40 -20.71 17.96
C MET A 1 -7.24 -20.18 17.14
N PRO A 2 -7.17 -20.42 15.82
CA PRO A 2 -6.12 -19.81 15.01
C PRO A 2 -6.29 -18.29 14.97
N THR A 3 -5.18 -17.56 14.92
CA THR A 3 -5.18 -16.11 14.69
C THR A 3 -5.79 -15.85 13.32
N SER A 4 -6.89 -15.10 13.27
CA SER A 4 -7.58 -14.78 12.01
C SER A 4 -7.22 -13.41 11.46
N ILE A 5 -6.84 -12.46 12.32
CA ILE A 5 -6.55 -11.07 11.96
C ILE A 5 -5.45 -10.54 12.89
N VAL A 6 -4.50 -9.79 12.32
CA VAL A 6 -3.53 -8.95 13.04
C VAL A 6 -3.76 -7.51 12.60
N VAL A 7 -3.90 -6.60 13.56
CA VAL A 7 -3.96 -5.15 13.31
C VAL A 7 -2.71 -4.53 13.93
N VAL A 8 -1.96 -3.79 13.12
CA VAL A 8 -0.74 -3.11 13.54
C VAL A 8 -1.01 -1.62 13.49
N ASP A 9 -0.89 -0.97 14.64
CA ASP A 9 -0.88 0.49 14.74
C ASP A 9 0.57 0.99 14.76
N ASP A 10 0.79 2.28 14.46
CA ASP A 10 2.12 2.89 14.39
C ASP A 10 3.10 2.13 13.50
N PHE A 11 2.63 1.72 12.31
CA PHE A 11 3.37 0.85 11.40
C PHE A 11 4.66 1.48 10.84
N LEU A 12 4.69 2.80 10.68
CA LEU A 12 5.81 3.53 10.08
C LEU A 12 6.53 4.36 11.14
N ASP A 13 7.84 4.21 11.24
CA ASP A 13 8.69 5.05 12.10
C ASP A 13 8.62 6.54 11.72
N ASP A 14 8.56 6.84 10.41
CA ASP A 14 8.37 8.19 9.88
C ASP A 14 7.25 8.24 8.84
N PRO A 15 5.99 8.43 9.29
CA PRO A 15 4.85 8.48 8.39
C PRO A 15 4.84 9.75 7.53
N TYR A 16 5.51 10.83 7.94
CA TYR A 16 5.52 12.09 7.21
C TYR A 16 6.42 12.04 5.98
N THR A 17 7.61 11.44 6.11
CA THR A 17 8.50 11.22 4.98
C THR A 17 7.87 10.27 3.97
N PHE A 18 7.26 9.18 4.44
CA PHE A 18 6.50 8.27 3.57
C PHE A 18 5.38 9.00 2.83
N ARG A 19 4.58 9.80 3.54
CA ARG A 19 3.50 10.59 2.95
C ARG A 19 4.02 11.55 1.89
N LYS A 20 5.12 12.27 2.16
CA LYS A 20 5.73 13.20 1.20
C LYS A 20 6.18 12.47 -0.07
N ALA A 21 6.81 11.30 0.07
CA ALA A 21 7.21 10.46 -1.06
C ALA A 21 5.98 9.99 -1.86
N ALA A 22 4.95 9.48 -1.18
CA ALA A 22 3.70 9.03 -1.80
C ALA A 22 3.00 10.14 -2.59
N LEU A 23 2.93 11.36 -2.05
CA LEU A 23 2.32 12.50 -2.75
C LEU A 23 3.14 12.99 -3.96
N GLY A 24 4.43 12.66 -4.02
CA GLY A 24 5.30 13.02 -5.16
C GLY A 24 5.27 12.02 -6.32
N LEU A 25 4.53 10.92 -6.21
CA LEU A 25 4.44 9.91 -7.27
C LEU A 25 3.56 10.39 -8.43
N THR A 26 3.66 9.70 -9.57
CA THR A 26 2.86 9.98 -10.76
C THR A 26 1.52 9.26 -10.71
N TYR A 27 0.42 10.00 -10.85
CA TYR A 27 -0.94 9.48 -10.79
C TYR A 27 -1.69 9.74 -12.10
N PRO A 28 -1.66 8.81 -13.08
CA PRO A 28 -2.32 8.99 -14.36
C PRO A 28 -3.84 8.93 -14.22
N ASN A 29 -4.55 9.72 -15.02
CA ASN A 29 -6.00 9.61 -15.10
C ASN A 29 -6.40 8.17 -15.42
N ALA A 30 -7.29 7.63 -14.60
CA ALA A 30 -7.79 6.27 -14.73
C ALA A 30 -9.27 6.26 -14.41
N GLU A 31 -10.05 5.64 -15.28
CA GLU A 31 -11.44 5.30 -15.00
C GLU A 31 -11.46 3.92 -14.36
N GLY A 32 -12.24 3.77 -13.30
CA GLY A 32 -12.32 2.52 -12.57
C GLY A 32 -13.60 2.40 -11.75
N PRO A 33 -13.86 1.21 -11.20
CA PRO A 33 -15.05 0.99 -10.39
C PRO A 33 -15.08 1.86 -9.12
N TYR A 34 -13.91 2.27 -8.63
CA TYR A 34 -13.78 3.02 -7.37
C TYR A 34 -13.15 4.39 -7.60
N PRO A 35 -13.51 5.42 -6.81
CA PRO A 35 -12.86 6.73 -6.83
C PRO A 35 -11.34 6.65 -6.69
N GLY A 36 -10.63 7.46 -7.45
CA GLY A 36 -9.18 7.61 -7.38
C GLY A 36 -8.38 6.73 -8.33
N ARG A 37 -7.06 6.85 -8.23
CA ARG A 37 -6.08 6.30 -9.17
C ARG A 37 -4.83 5.83 -8.45
N ASN A 38 -4.18 4.80 -9.00
CA ASN A 38 -2.95 4.24 -8.45
C ASN A 38 -1.72 4.94 -9.04
N SER A 39 -0.63 4.99 -8.28
CA SER A 39 0.66 5.51 -8.75
C SER A 39 1.23 4.65 -9.89
N VAL A 40 2.07 5.23 -10.76
CA VAL A 40 2.86 4.49 -11.75
C VAL A 40 4.07 3.83 -11.08
N GLU A 41 4.69 4.53 -10.15
CA GLU A 41 5.83 4.04 -9.38
C GLU A 41 5.36 3.24 -8.16
N ARG A 42 6.29 2.48 -7.58
CA ARG A 42 6.11 1.83 -6.28
C ARG A 42 7.10 2.43 -5.29
N ILE A 43 6.66 2.61 -4.05
CA ILE A 43 7.57 2.84 -2.94
C ILE A 43 8.09 1.49 -2.48
N ASN A 44 9.41 1.35 -2.45
CA ASN A 44 10.04 0.20 -1.80
C ASN A 44 9.95 0.37 -0.28
N LEU A 45 9.17 -0.48 0.38
CA LEU A 45 9.10 -0.57 1.83
C LEU A 45 10.13 -1.59 2.28
N GLU A 46 11.36 -1.13 2.44
CA GLU A 46 12.48 -1.99 2.84
C GLU A 46 12.17 -2.69 4.16
N GLY A 47 12.40 -4.00 4.21
CA GLY A 47 12.16 -4.81 5.41
C GLY A 47 10.70 -5.20 5.66
N LEU A 48 9.74 -4.78 4.82
CA LEU A 48 8.32 -5.12 5.00
C LEU A 48 8.08 -6.62 5.15
N ASP A 49 8.64 -7.43 4.26
CA ASP A 49 8.44 -8.88 4.27
C ASP A 49 8.96 -9.51 5.58
N ASN A 50 10.13 -9.06 6.03
CA ASN A 50 10.73 -9.51 7.29
C ASN A 50 9.87 -9.15 8.49
N GLU A 51 9.34 -7.92 8.49
CA GLU A 51 8.52 -7.41 9.59
C GLU A 51 7.17 -8.12 9.64
N VAL A 52 6.52 -8.34 8.50
CA VAL A 52 5.28 -9.11 8.43
C VAL A 52 5.54 -10.56 8.86
N SER A 53 6.61 -11.21 8.38
CA SER A 53 7.01 -12.54 8.85
C SER A 53 7.21 -12.62 10.36
N ARG A 54 7.87 -11.61 10.94
CA ARG A 54 8.07 -11.50 12.39
C ARG A 54 6.74 -11.40 13.13
N LEU A 55 5.80 -10.61 12.63
CA LEU A 55 4.49 -10.39 13.23
C LEU A 55 3.58 -11.63 13.16
N VAL A 56 3.60 -12.36 12.04
CA VAL A 56 2.78 -13.58 11.88
C VAL A 56 3.45 -14.83 12.46
N GLY A 57 4.77 -14.80 12.69
CA GLY A 57 5.53 -15.91 13.25
C GLY A 57 5.90 -17.00 12.23
N GLU A 58 5.88 -16.69 10.93
CA GLU A 58 6.21 -17.61 9.86
C GLU A 58 6.97 -16.92 8.70
N PRO A 59 7.86 -17.64 7.99
CA PRO A 59 8.54 -17.10 6.81
C PRO A 59 7.55 -16.84 5.69
N LEU A 60 7.56 -15.62 5.16
CA LEU A 60 6.73 -15.16 4.05
C LEU A 60 7.62 -14.69 2.91
N VAL A 61 7.07 -14.72 1.70
CA VAL A 61 7.68 -14.15 0.50
C VAL A 61 6.67 -13.23 -0.16
N SER A 62 7.14 -12.08 -0.63
CA SER A 62 6.33 -11.20 -1.47
C SER A 62 5.81 -11.93 -2.71
N MET A 63 4.56 -11.64 -3.08
CA MET A 63 4.01 -12.12 -4.35
C MET A 63 4.74 -11.48 -5.54
N GLU A 64 5.24 -12.30 -6.48
CA GLU A 64 6.07 -11.81 -7.58
C GLU A 64 5.31 -11.01 -8.66
N HIS A 65 4.02 -11.30 -8.86
CA HIS A 65 3.22 -10.74 -9.97
C HIS A 65 1.89 -10.17 -9.49
N ASN A 66 1.37 -9.17 -10.20
CA ASN A 66 0.08 -8.52 -9.97
C ASN A 66 -0.16 -7.96 -8.56
N GLN A 67 0.88 -7.82 -7.75
CA GLN A 67 0.76 -7.25 -6.41
C GLN A 67 0.54 -5.73 -6.47
N ALA A 68 -0.26 -5.19 -5.55
CA ALA A 68 -0.49 -3.74 -5.41
C ALA A 68 0.35 -3.11 -4.26
N HIS A 69 1.11 -3.89 -3.50
CA HIS A 69 2.07 -3.40 -2.51
C HIS A 69 3.05 -2.36 -3.08
N GLY A 70 3.27 -1.32 -2.29
CA GLY A 70 4.07 -0.16 -2.66
C GLY A 70 3.40 0.78 -3.67
N LYS A 71 2.27 0.41 -4.30
CA LYS A 71 1.46 1.37 -5.06
C LYS A 71 0.63 2.19 -4.09
N CYS A 72 0.71 3.51 -4.22
CA CYS A 72 -0.17 4.40 -3.49
C CYS A 72 -1.42 4.66 -4.32
N ARG A 73 -2.57 4.76 -3.65
CA ARG A 73 -3.82 5.23 -4.27
C ARG A 73 -4.13 6.62 -3.75
N ILE A 74 -4.47 7.53 -4.66
CA ILE A 74 -4.99 8.85 -4.32
C ILE A 74 -6.40 8.99 -4.87
N ALA A 75 -7.28 9.60 -4.08
CA ALA A 75 -8.61 10.00 -4.50
C ALA A 75 -8.82 11.47 -4.12
N LEU A 76 -9.26 12.27 -5.08
CA LEU A 76 -9.70 13.64 -4.85
C LEU A 76 -11.21 13.64 -4.60
N GLU A 77 -11.71 14.73 -4.00
CA GLU A 77 -13.14 14.93 -3.74
C GLU A 77 -14.00 14.76 -5.00
N SER A 78 -13.47 15.18 -6.15
CA SER A 78 -14.15 15.10 -7.45
C SER A 78 -14.05 13.75 -8.15
N ASP A 79 -13.28 12.79 -7.62
CA ASP A 79 -13.12 11.50 -8.27
C ASP A 79 -14.38 10.65 -8.04
N ILE A 80 -14.95 10.12 -9.13
CA ILE A 80 -16.16 9.30 -9.12
C ILE A 80 -15.81 7.91 -9.64
N GLY A 81 -16.23 6.87 -8.91
CA GLY A 81 -16.15 5.48 -9.36
C GLY A 81 -17.37 5.07 -10.17
N ALA A 82 -17.21 4.07 -11.03
CA ALA A 82 -18.30 3.58 -11.89
C ALA A 82 -19.19 2.49 -11.26
N ALA A 83 -18.85 1.97 -10.07
CA ALA A 83 -19.58 0.88 -9.40
C ALA A 83 -20.72 1.36 -8.49
#